data_AF-A0A8T4EJX1-F1
#
_entry.id   AF-A0A8T4EJX1-F1
#
_cell.length_a   1.000
_cell.length_b   1.000
_cell.length_c   1.000
_cell.angle_alpha   90.00
_cell.angle_beta   90.00
_cell.angle_gamma   90.00
#
_symmetry.space_group_name_H-M   'P 1'
#
loop_
_entity.id
_entity.type
_entity.pdbx_description
1 polymer ?
#
loop_
_entity_poly.entity_id
_entity_poly.type
_entity_poly.pdbx_seq_one_letter_code
_entity_poly.pdbx_strand_id
1 'polypeptide(L)'
;MGKHETRDPKEIRESLDDLVDKLNQDTDSSESWNESVASNKEEWESLKIRIGERQRELKQLVTDKKAGLIGIDEFNEKYHRLQDELTELETTVYNMRLGTHVE
;
A
#
# COMPACT_ATOMS: atom_id res chain seq x y z
N MET A 1 -26.96 10.55 21.06
CA MET A 1 -25.65 11.22 21.13
C MET A 1 -24.58 10.15 21.29
N GLY A 2 -24.06 9.63 20.18
CA GLY A 2 -23.00 8.61 20.19
C GLY A 2 -21.64 9.29 20.03
N LYS A 3 -20.76 9.10 21.00
CA LYS A 3 -19.42 9.70 21.05
C LYS A 3 -18.56 9.09 19.92
N HIS A 4 -18.12 9.93 18.98
CA HIS A 4 -16.99 9.58 18.12
C HIS A 4 -15.73 9.68 18.98
N GLU A 5 -15.27 8.54 19.46
CA GLU A 5 -14.00 8.40 20.15
C GLU A 5 -12.89 8.67 19.13
N THR A 6 -12.31 9.86 19.18
CA THR A 6 -11.09 10.21 18.45
C THR A 6 -9.98 9.36 19.04
N ARG A 7 -9.69 8.21 18.43
CA ARG A 7 -8.54 7.36 18.80
C ARG A 7 -7.29 8.22 18.90
N ASP A 8 -6.61 8.12 20.03
CA ASP A 8 -5.44 8.95 20.32
C ASP A 8 -4.35 8.63 19.28
N PRO A 9 -3.68 9.62 18.66
CA PRO A 9 -2.68 9.38 17.62
C PRO A 9 -1.54 8.47 18.07
N LYS A 10 -1.32 8.40 19.39
CA LYS A 10 -0.32 7.55 20.03
C LYS A 10 -0.74 6.08 20.04
N GLU A 11 -2.01 5.79 20.30
CA GLU A 11 -2.57 4.43 20.24
C GLU A 11 -2.58 3.88 18.81
N ILE A 12 -2.82 4.75 17.82
CA ILE A 12 -2.72 4.41 16.39
C ILE A 12 -1.26 4.06 16.04
N ARG A 13 -0.29 4.82 16.57
CA ARG A 13 1.13 4.58 16.31
C ARG A 13 1.65 3.32 16.97
N GLU A 14 1.27 3.05 18.22
CA GLU A 14 1.59 1.79 18.91
C GLU A 14 0.97 0.59 18.19
N SER A 15 -0.28 0.70 17.73
CA SER A 15 -0.92 -0.37 16.95
C SER A 15 -0.22 -0.63 15.61
N LEU A 16 0.37 0.40 15.00
CA LEU A 16 1.14 0.28 13.77
C LEU A 16 2.52 -0.34 14.01
N ASP A 17 3.21 0.04 15.09
CA ASP A 17 4.50 -0.56 15.45
C ASP A 17 4.33 -2.04 15.85
N ASP A 18 3.28 -2.40 16.59
CA ASP A 18 2.95 -3.79 16.92
C ASP A 18 2.61 -4.63 15.67
N LEU A 19 1.95 -4.04 14.68
CA LEU A 19 1.70 -4.70 13.39
C LEU A 19 3.01 -4.91 12.61
N VAL A 20 3.92 -3.94 12.62
CA VAL A 20 5.24 -4.04 11.98
C VAL A 20 6.11 -5.10 12.67
N ASP A 21 6.09 -5.17 14.00
CA ASP A 21 6.85 -6.17 14.75
C ASP A 21 6.30 -7.58 14.56
N LYS A 22 4.98 -7.75 14.49
CA LYS A 22 4.37 -9.04 14.11
C LYS A 22 4.75 -9.46 12.69
N LEU A 23 4.79 -8.51 11.75
CA LEU A 23 5.19 -8.76 10.37
C LEU A 23 6.68 -9.16 10.23
N ASN A 24 7.50 -8.77 11.21
CA ASN A 24 8.93 -9.12 11.29
C ASN A 24 9.18 -10.46 12.02
N GLN A 25 8.25 -10.93 12.87
CA GLN A 25 8.37 -12.22 13.58
C GLN A 25 8.01 -13.44 12.70
N ASP A 26 7.42 -13.24 11.53
CA ASP A 26 7.08 -14.27 10.54
C ASP A 26 8.31 -14.77 9.74
N THR A 27 9.44 -14.99 10.41
CA THR A 27 10.70 -15.39 9.78
C THR A 27 10.71 -16.84 9.29
N ASP A 28 9.84 -17.72 9.81
CA ASP A 28 9.55 -19.05 9.26
C ASP A 28 8.76 -18.97 7.93
N SER A 29 8.02 -17.88 7.70
CA SER A 29 7.33 -17.60 6.43
C SER A 29 8.29 -17.13 5.33
N SER A 30 9.56 -16.86 5.66
CA SER A 30 10.57 -16.33 4.73
C SER A 30 11.04 -17.36 3.69
N GLU A 31 11.08 -18.65 4.03
CA GLU A 31 11.41 -19.73 3.07
C GLU A 31 10.27 -19.98 2.08
N SER A 32 9.02 -20.06 2.57
CA SER A 32 7.82 -20.15 1.73
C SER A 32 7.64 -18.90 0.85
N TRP A 33 8.00 -17.71 1.36
CA TRP A 33 8.00 -16.46 0.63
C TRP A 33 8.99 -16.46 -0.53
N ASN A 34 10.23 -16.88 -0.28
CA ASN A 34 11.25 -16.92 -1.32
C ASN A 34 10.88 -17.90 -2.43
N GLU A 35 10.20 -19.00 -2.09
CA GLU A 35 9.71 -19.99 -3.05
C GLU A 35 8.53 -19.44 -3.88
N SER A 36 7.52 -18.83 -3.26
CA SER A 36 6.40 -18.20 -3.98
C SER A 36 6.82 -17.01 -4.84
N VAL A 37 7.78 -16.19 -4.38
CA VAL A 37 8.33 -15.07 -5.16
C VAL A 37 9.24 -15.57 -6.27
N ALA A 38 10.02 -16.63 -6.05
CA ALA A 38 10.82 -17.25 -7.12
C ALA A 38 9.93 -17.88 -8.20
N SER A 39 8.81 -18.47 -7.80
CA SER A 39 7.81 -19.07 -8.70
C SER A 39 7.06 -18.05 -9.55
N ASN A 40 6.86 -16.82 -9.02
CA ASN A 40 6.10 -15.74 -9.67
C ASN A 40 6.96 -14.50 -9.96
N LYS A 41 8.26 -14.69 -10.22
CA LYS A 41 9.25 -13.61 -10.30
C LYS A 41 8.91 -12.54 -11.33
N GLU A 42 8.38 -12.91 -12.50
CA GLU A 42 7.98 -11.93 -13.52
C GLU A 42 6.79 -11.08 -13.07
N GLU A 43 5.79 -11.69 -12.45
CA GLU A 43 4.61 -10.99 -11.94
C GLU A 43 4.99 -10.06 -10.78
N TRP A 44 5.89 -10.51 -9.91
CA TRP A 44 6.47 -9.72 -8.83
C TRP A 44 7.22 -8.49 -9.33
N GLU A 45 8.08 -8.64 -10.33
CA GLU A 45 8.79 -7.50 -10.94
C GLU A 45 7.81 -6.55 -11.64
N SER A 46 6.79 -7.09 -12.31
CA SER A 46 5.73 -6.28 -12.92
C SER A 46 4.95 -5.45 -11.89
N LEU A 47 4.58 -6.05 -10.76
CA LEU A 47 3.90 -5.37 -9.66
C LEU A 47 4.76 -4.26 -9.05
N LYS A 48 6.07 -4.51 -8.82
CA LYS A 48 6.98 -3.46 -8.33
C LYS A 48 7.05 -2.27 -9.28
N ILE A 49 7.15 -2.54 -10.59
CA ILE A 49 7.18 -1.48 -11.61
C ILE A 49 5.89 -0.67 -11.52
N ARG A 50 4.72 -1.32 -11.52
CA ARG A 50 3.41 -0.66 -11.44
C ARG A 50 3.25 0.17 -10.17
N ILE A 51 3.62 -0.37 -9.01
CA ILE A 51 3.58 0.37 -7.73
C ILE A 51 4.49 1.61 -7.82
N GLY A 52 5.70 1.44 -8.36
CA GLY A 52 6.64 2.56 -8.54
C GLY A 52 6.11 3.65 -9.47
N GLU A 53 5.45 3.27 -10.57
CA GLU A 53 4.80 4.20 -11.49
C GLU A 53 3.68 4.98 -10.78
N ARG A 54 2.79 4.30 -10.05
CA ARG A 54 1.70 4.95 -9.30
C ARG A 54 2.18 5.86 -8.20
N GLN A 55 3.24 5.48 -7.47
CA GLN A 55 3.88 6.35 -6.49
C GLN A 55 4.49 7.60 -7.16
N ARG A 56 5.05 7.47 -8.37
CA ARG A 56 5.58 8.60 -9.12
C ARG A 56 4.46 9.52 -9.60
N GLU A 57 3.36 8.97 -10.11
CA GLU A 57 2.17 9.74 -10.50
C GLU A 57 1.57 10.48 -9.31
N LEU A 58 1.50 9.86 -8.13
CA LEU A 58 1.01 10.50 -6.92
C LEU A 58 1.90 11.68 -6.50
N LYS A 59 3.23 11.51 -6.56
CA LYS A 59 4.20 12.59 -6.30
C LYS A 59 4.04 13.75 -7.30
N GLN A 60 3.83 13.43 -8.58
CA GLN A 60 3.59 14.42 -9.62
C GLN A 60 2.28 15.18 -9.35
N LEU A 61 1.20 14.48 -9.03
CA LEU A 61 -0.11 15.06 -8.71
C LEU A 61 -0.02 16.07 -7.55
N VAL A 62 0.70 15.72 -6.48
CA VAL A 62 0.94 16.62 -5.35
C VAL A 62 1.78 17.84 -5.76
N THR A 63 2.75 17.64 -6.65
CA THR A 63 3.59 18.73 -7.18
C THR A 63 2.77 19.68 -8.04
N ASP A 64 1.94 19.16 -8.93
CA ASP A 64 1.07 19.94 -9.80
C ASP A 64 0.02 20.73 -9.00
N LYS A 65 -0.52 20.13 -7.94
CA LYS A 65 -1.42 20.81 -7.01
C LYS A 65 -0.74 21.97 -6.29
N LYS A 66 0.49 21.75 -5.80
CA LYS A 66 1.29 22.79 -5.14
C LYS A 66 1.68 23.92 -6.09
N ALA A 67 1.91 23.60 -7.36
CA ALA A 67 2.18 24.56 -8.42
C ALA A 67 0.92 25.31 -8.89
N GLY A 68 -0.28 24.91 -8.42
CA GLY A 68 -1.55 25.50 -8.82
C GLY A 68 -1.98 25.13 -10.24
N LEU A 69 -1.38 24.10 -10.84
CA LEU A 69 -1.69 23.65 -12.20
C LEU A 69 -3.02 22.92 -12.28
N ILE A 70 -3.49 22.36 -11.16
CA ILE A 70 -4.74 21.62 -11.06
C ILE A 70 -5.63 22.13 -9.91
N GLY A 71 -6.94 22.04 -10.13
CA GLY A 71 -7.97 22.39 -9.17
C GLY A 71 -7.99 21.49 -7.94
N ILE A 72 -8.74 21.85 -6.90
CA ILE A 72 -8.89 20.98 -5.71
C ILE A 72 -9.74 19.74 -6.04
N ASP A 73 -10.77 19.90 -6.86
CA ASP A 73 -11.66 18.80 -7.23
C ASP A 73 -10.94 17.77 -8.12
N GLU A 74 -10.19 18.25 -9.13
CA GLU A 74 -9.35 17.41 -9.99
C GLU A 74 -8.26 16.68 -9.19
N PHE A 75 -7.65 17.36 -8.22
CA PHE A 75 -6.68 16.74 -7.32
C PHE A 75 -7.32 15.62 -6.51
N ASN A 76 -8.47 15.86 -5.89
CA ASN A 76 -9.14 14.87 -5.04
C ASN A 76 -9.55 13.64 -5.84
N GLU A 77 -10.13 13.82 -7.03
CA GLU A 77 -10.54 12.71 -7.89
C GLU A 77 -9.34 11.83 -8.27
N LYS A 78 -8.26 12.44 -8.78
CA LYS A 78 -7.04 11.72 -9.18
C LYS A 78 -6.34 11.09 -7.98
N TYR A 79 -6.35 11.76 -6.83
CA TYR A 79 -5.73 11.27 -5.60
C TYR A 79 -6.43 10.00 -5.11
N HIS A 80 -7.76 10.02 -5.01
CA HIS A 80 -8.53 8.85 -4.61
C HIS A 80 -8.30 7.67 -5.54
N ARG A 81 -8.38 7.90 -6.86
CA ARG A 81 -8.10 6.86 -7.84
C ARG A 81 -6.71 6.26 -7.69
N LEU A 82 -5.67 7.08 -7.56
CA LEU A 82 -4.30 6.59 -7.39
C LEU A 82 -4.11 5.84 -6.07
N GLN A 83 -4.80 6.23 -5.00
CA GLN A 83 -4.77 5.50 -3.73
C GLN A 83 -5.47 4.14 -3.84
N ASP A 84 -6.62 4.06 -4.51
CA ASP A 84 -7.32 2.80 -4.74
C ASP A 84 -6.45 1.84 -5.56
N GLU A 85 -5.86 2.32 -6.67
CA GLU A 85 -4.97 1.53 -7.52
C GLU A 85 -3.72 1.06 -6.75
N LEU A 86 -3.14 1.89 -5.87
CA LEU A 86 -2.03 1.47 -5.00
C LEU A 86 -2.47 0.41 -3.99
N THR A 87 -3.64 0.57 -3.38
CA THR A 87 -4.18 -0.37 -2.39
C THR A 87 -4.41 -1.75 -3.02
N GLU A 88 -4.95 -1.80 -4.25
CA GLU A 88 -5.13 -3.06 -4.99
C GLU A 88 -3.79 -3.74 -5.29
N LEU A 89 -2.79 -2.99 -5.74
CA LEU A 89 -1.45 -3.51 -6.03
C LEU A 89 -0.74 -4.02 -4.77
N GLU A 90 -0.85 -3.29 -3.66
CA GLU A 90 -0.31 -3.67 -2.36
C GLU A 90 -1.01 -4.92 -1.80
N THR A 91 -2.33 -5.02 -1.98
CA THR A 91 -3.11 -6.21 -1.62
C THR A 91 -2.66 -7.42 -2.44
N THR A 92 -2.41 -7.24 -3.73
CA THR A 92 -1.90 -8.31 -4.62
C THR A 92 -0.52 -8.80 -4.17
N VAL A 93 0.38 -7.87 -3.82
CA VAL A 93 1.69 -8.18 -3.24
C VAL A 93 1.56 -8.93 -1.91
N TYR A 94 0.63 -8.52 -1.06
CA TYR A 94 0.37 -9.18 0.22
C TYR A 94 -0.17 -10.60 0.03
N ASN A 95 -1.11 -10.80 -0.90
CA ASN A 95 -1.66 -12.11 -1.24
C ASN A 95 -0.59 -13.05 -1.82
N MET A 96 0.28 -12.54 -2.69
CA MET A 96 1.45 -13.29 -3.15
C MET A 96 2.38 -13.67 -2.01
N ARG A 97 2.58 -12.77 -1.04
CA ARG A 97 3.45 -13.00 0.13
C ARG A 97 2.91 -14.07 1.06
N LEU A 98 1.59 -14.18 1.21
CA LEU A 98 0.95 -15.18 2.07
C LEU A 98 0.69 -16.53 1.37
N GLY A 99 0.92 -16.63 0.06
CA GLY A 99 0.52 -17.80 -0.73
C GLY A 99 -1.00 -18.01 -0.81
N THR A 100 -1.78 -17.04 -0.35
CA THR A 100 -3.24 -17.03 -0.46
C THR A 100 -3.63 -16.38 -1.78
N HIS A 101 -3.83 -17.18 -2.82
CA HIS A 101 -4.72 -16.75 -3.90
C HIS A 101 -6.11 -16.62 -3.29
N VAL A 102 -6.53 -15.39 -3.02
CA VAL A 102 -7.93 -15.11 -2.72
C VAL A 102 -8.67 -15.30 -4.05
N GLU A 103 -9.31 -16.46 -4.19
CA GLU A 103 -10.28 -16.77 -5.26
C GLU A 103 -11.53 -15.88 -5.17
#